data_AF-A0A8I0KN49-F1
#
_entry.id   AF-A0A8I0KN49-F1
#
_cell.length_a   1.000
_cell.length_b   1.000
_cell.length_c   1.000
_cell.angle_alpha   90.00
_cell.angle_beta   90.00
_cell.angle_gamma   90.00
#
_symmetry.space_group_name_H-M   'P 1'
#
loop_
_entity.id
_entity.type
_entity.pdbx_description
1 polymer ?
#
loop_
_entity_poly.entity_id
_entity_poly.type
_entity_poly.pdbx_seq_one_letter_code
_entity_poly.pdbx_strand_id
1 'polypeptide(L)'
;MQRKAISFCIALALSGNTFAADLNNNEDKKKQCPENISSLSQAELDKLSPECQKATESVLEQGWAWAVGGIAAVAATVGIAASGGGGSSHSSSGLPVDPVTPVDPVTPVDPVTPVDPVDPVTPDTPPSVYDNGVTLDRGAKTLTFASLVVNGVTYTNTTFAITKQGDGYLLTAPDGKTLTVTSLNVMGNALVMQGTYGSNNLFWSYNRAGKLTLAGPDTTVIDGDGQQKTVDGGSTAGGPGDTGTIINGDGNDINVNGDTGATGGGTGTDVNGNDNTINNGGKNTADGEGSAGTDVTGDGNDINNTGDNSGTNGGTGTGVDGNDNTINNGGKNTADGEGSTGTDVTGDGNDINNTGDNGATNGGTGTDVDGNGNTVDNGGNNTADGAGSTGTDVTGDGNDINNTGDNSGTNGGTGTGVDGNDNTINNGGKNTADGEGSTGTDVTGNGNDINNTGDNGATGGGTGTDVDGNDNTINNGGKNTADGAGSTGTDVTGDGNDINNTGDNGATNGGTGTDVDGNDNTINNGGKNTADGEGSTGTD
;
A
#
# COMPACT_ATOMS: atom_id res chain seq x y z
N MET A 1 10.31 -15.47 6.05
CA MET A 1 11.29 -16.36 5.37
C MET A 1 11.56 -15.84 3.96
N GLN A 2 12.73 -15.26 3.67
CA GLN A 2 13.07 -14.76 2.32
C GLN A 2 13.42 -15.91 1.38
N ARG A 3 12.75 -16.00 0.21
CA ARG A 3 13.04 -17.03 -0.79
C ARG A 3 13.46 -16.41 -2.13
N LYS A 4 14.48 -17.00 -2.75
CA LYS A 4 14.93 -16.63 -4.10
C LYS A 4 13.93 -17.14 -5.15
N ALA A 5 13.93 -16.49 -6.33
CA ALA A 5 12.99 -16.66 -7.44
C ALA A 5 12.53 -18.10 -7.77
N ILE A 6 13.35 -19.13 -7.55
CA ILE A 6 13.00 -20.55 -7.79
C ILE A 6 11.81 -21.02 -6.92
N SER A 7 11.53 -20.37 -5.78
CA SER A 7 10.39 -20.72 -4.94
C SER A 7 9.10 -19.94 -5.28
N PHE A 8 9.15 -18.90 -6.12
CA PHE A 8 7.97 -18.13 -6.62
C PHE A 8 6.99 -19.04 -7.34
N CYS A 9 7.59 -20.06 -7.94
CA CYS A 9 6.99 -20.98 -8.86
C CYS A 9 5.96 -21.92 -8.21
N ILE A 10 6.04 -22.15 -6.90
CA ILE A 10 5.11 -23.06 -6.20
C ILE A 10 3.85 -22.30 -5.73
N ALA A 11 4.00 -21.05 -5.28
CA ALA A 11 2.88 -20.25 -4.79
C ALA A 11 1.88 -19.92 -5.91
N LEU A 12 2.36 -19.44 -7.06
CA LEU A 12 1.48 -19.14 -8.20
C LEU A 12 0.77 -20.39 -8.75
N ALA A 13 1.36 -21.58 -8.61
CA ALA A 13 0.78 -22.84 -9.07
C ALA A 13 -0.32 -23.41 -8.15
N LEU A 14 -0.40 -22.96 -6.89
CA LEU A 14 -1.45 -23.38 -5.95
C LEU A 14 -2.77 -22.63 -6.18
N SER A 15 -2.75 -21.51 -6.92
CA SER A 15 -3.94 -20.76 -7.35
C SER A 15 -4.61 -21.29 -8.64
N GLY A 16 -4.01 -22.30 -9.31
CA GLY A 16 -4.51 -22.78 -10.59
C GLY A 16 -4.07 -24.21 -10.89
N ASN A 17 -5.04 -25.13 -10.93
CA ASN A 17 -4.83 -26.53 -11.25
C ASN A 17 -4.10 -26.73 -12.60
N THR A 18 -3.11 -27.62 -12.57
CA THR A 18 -2.31 -28.11 -13.70
C THR A 18 -3.14 -28.83 -14.76
N PHE A 19 -2.75 -28.77 -16.04
CA PHE A 19 -2.42 -29.92 -16.91
C PHE A 19 -1.77 -29.45 -18.22
N ALA A 20 -0.73 -30.17 -18.62
CA ALA A 20 0.06 -29.96 -19.83
C ALA A 20 -0.60 -30.55 -21.09
N ALA A 21 -0.28 -30.00 -22.25
CA ALA A 21 -0.31 -30.75 -23.51
C ALA A 21 0.84 -30.34 -24.43
N ASP A 22 1.54 -31.38 -24.87
CA ASP A 22 2.78 -31.45 -25.65
C ASP A 22 2.48 -31.32 -27.16
N LEU A 23 3.34 -30.67 -27.96
CA LEU A 23 3.32 -30.82 -29.42
C LEU A 23 4.73 -30.85 -30.00
N ASN A 24 4.93 -31.89 -30.81
CA ASN A 24 6.19 -32.35 -31.38
C ASN A 24 6.43 -31.80 -32.80
N ASN A 25 7.71 -31.78 -33.16
CA ASN A 25 8.38 -31.18 -34.32
C ASN A 25 7.87 -31.58 -35.73
N ASN A 26 8.17 -30.75 -36.74
CA ASN A 26 9.01 -31.15 -37.89
C ASN A 26 9.45 -30.00 -38.81
N GLU A 27 10.63 -30.20 -39.40
CA GLU A 27 11.49 -29.26 -40.12
C GLU A 27 11.17 -28.99 -41.62
N ASP A 28 11.87 -27.95 -42.11
CA ASP A 28 12.50 -27.74 -43.43
C ASP A 28 11.77 -27.01 -44.58
N LYS A 29 12.22 -25.76 -44.83
CA LYS A 29 12.64 -25.22 -46.15
C LYS A 29 13.23 -23.80 -46.07
N LYS A 30 14.52 -23.63 -46.40
CA LYS A 30 15.14 -22.34 -46.75
C LYS A 30 14.61 -21.82 -48.10
N LYS A 31 14.01 -20.61 -48.12
CA LYS A 31 14.20 -19.55 -49.17
C LYS A 31 13.24 -18.35 -48.96
N GLN A 32 13.84 -17.14 -48.91
CA GLN A 32 13.29 -15.77 -49.00
C GLN A 32 12.26 -15.33 -47.94
N CYS A 33 12.62 -14.27 -47.20
CA CYS A 33 11.72 -13.59 -46.24
C CYS A 33 10.59 -12.85 -46.99
N PRO A 34 9.35 -12.85 -46.47
CA PRO A 34 8.24 -12.07 -47.02
C PRO A 34 8.54 -10.56 -46.94
N GLU A 35 8.19 -9.80 -47.99
CA GLU A 35 8.41 -8.35 -48.06
C GLU A 35 7.49 -7.54 -47.11
N ASN A 36 6.41 -8.14 -46.59
CA ASN A 36 5.50 -7.52 -45.62
C ASN A 36 5.36 -8.39 -44.36
N ILE A 37 6.25 -8.14 -43.40
CA ILE A 37 6.30 -8.84 -42.12
C ILE A 37 5.24 -8.31 -41.13
N SER A 38 4.83 -7.05 -41.28
CA SER A 38 3.89 -6.36 -40.39
C SER A 38 2.43 -6.81 -40.49
N SER A 39 2.12 -7.74 -41.40
CA SER A 39 0.76 -8.27 -41.61
C SER A 39 0.60 -9.75 -41.22
N LEU A 40 1.63 -10.36 -40.64
CA LEU A 40 1.63 -11.78 -40.29
C LEU A 40 1.15 -11.97 -38.84
N SER A 41 0.36 -13.02 -38.63
CA SER A 41 -0.03 -13.47 -37.29
C SER A 41 1.11 -14.26 -36.60
N GLN A 42 1.06 -14.42 -35.28
CA GLN A 42 2.11 -15.13 -34.51
C GLN A 42 2.35 -16.56 -35.03
N ALA A 43 1.29 -17.28 -35.42
CA ALA A 43 1.37 -18.62 -35.98
C ALA A 43 2.01 -18.69 -37.38
N GLU A 44 2.15 -17.55 -38.07
CA GLU A 44 2.80 -17.41 -39.38
C GLU A 44 4.25 -16.95 -39.23
N LEU A 45 4.57 -16.17 -38.19
CA LEU A 45 5.93 -15.78 -37.80
C LEU A 45 6.79 -16.98 -37.36
N ASP A 46 6.20 -17.92 -36.63
CA ASP A 46 6.87 -19.12 -36.13
C ASP A 46 7.23 -20.11 -37.26
N LYS A 47 6.69 -19.91 -38.46
CA LYS A 47 6.98 -20.72 -39.67
C LYS A 47 8.08 -20.13 -40.55
N LEU A 48 8.61 -18.96 -40.21
CA LEU A 48 9.68 -18.30 -40.96
C LEU A 48 11.07 -18.85 -40.60
N SER A 49 12.04 -18.66 -41.51
CA SER A 49 13.42 -19.07 -41.24
C SER A 49 14.05 -18.19 -40.13
N PRO A 50 15.04 -18.70 -39.38
CA PRO A 50 15.72 -17.96 -38.31
C PRO A 50 16.34 -16.62 -38.77
N GLU A 51 16.74 -16.53 -40.04
CA GLU A 51 17.28 -15.30 -40.65
C GLU A 51 16.19 -14.23 -40.83
N CYS A 52 14.94 -14.61 -41.07
CA CYS A 52 13.80 -13.68 -41.18
C CYS A 52 13.25 -13.26 -39.81
N GLN A 53 13.34 -14.14 -38.81
CA GLN A 53 12.94 -13.83 -37.43
C GLN A 53 13.82 -12.72 -36.84
N LYS A 54 15.15 -12.77 -37.04
CA LYS A 54 16.08 -11.71 -36.62
C LYS A 54 15.81 -10.35 -37.27
N ALA A 55 15.42 -10.33 -38.55
CA ALA A 55 15.05 -9.09 -39.22
C ALA A 55 13.74 -8.50 -38.66
N THR A 56 12.82 -9.35 -38.22
CA THR A 56 11.54 -8.95 -37.61
C THR A 56 11.72 -8.35 -36.22
N GLU A 57 12.61 -8.93 -35.40
CA GLU A 57 12.98 -8.39 -34.07
C GLU A 57 13.49 -6.95 -34.17
N SER A 58 14.31 -6.64 -35.19
CA SER A 58 14.87 -5.29 -35.39
C SER A 58 13.84 -4.21 -35.73
N VAL A 59 12.71 -4.58 -36.35
CA VAL A 59 11.64 -3.65 -36.73
C VAL A 59 10.67 -3.44 -35.56
N LEU A 60 10.41 -4.48 -34.77
CA LEU A 60 9.60 -4.39 -33.56
C LEU A 60 10.30 -3.60 -32.44
N GLU A 61 11.64 -3.62 -32.40
CA GLU A 61 12.44 -2.79 -31.47
C GLU A 61 12.40 -1.29 -31.78
N GLN A 62 12.18 -0.89 -33.04
CA GLN A 62 12.06 0.53 -33.40
C GLN A 62 10.69 1.13 -33.03
N GLY A 63 9.71 0.31 -32.65
CA GLY A 63 8.36 0.73 -32.23
C GLY A 63 8.23 1.14 -30.76
N TRP A 64 9.35 1.34 -30.04
CA TRP A 64 9.41 1.58 -28.59
C TRP A 64 9.26 3.06 -28.17
N ALA A 65 8.97 3.97 -29.09
CA ALA A 65 8.81 5.38 -28.80
C ALA A 65 7.42 5.68 -28.20
N TRP A 66 7.23 5.44 -26.91
CA TRP A 66 6.10 6.03 -26.18
C TRP A 66 6.50 7.42 -25.67
N ALA A 67 5.77 8.42 -26.15
CA ALA A 67 5.83 9.78 -25.67
C ALA A 67 5.19 9.86 -24.27
N VAL A 68 5.77 10.72 -23.45
CA VAL A 68 5.21 11.19 -22.18
C VAL A 68 3.80 11.77 -22.44
N GLY A 69 2.78 11.21 -21.78
CA GLY A 69 1.38 11.69 -21.79
C GLY A 69 0.40 10.72 -22.48
N GLY A 70 -0.65 10.33 -21.75
CA GLY A 70 -1.63 9.27 -22.09
C GLY A 70 -2.08 9.21 -23.56
N ILE A 71 -2.22 7.98 -24.07
CA ILE A 71 -2.47 7.74 -25.50
C ILE A 71 -3.96 7.87 -25.82
N ALA A 72 -4.30 8.93 -26.55
CA ALA A 72 -5.42 8.91 -27.50
C ALA A 72 -4.91 8.36 -28.85
N ALA A 73 -5.62 7.41 -29.43
CA ALA A 73 -5.27 6.69 -30.65
C ALA A 73 -5.04 7.62 -31.86
N VAL A 74 -3.92 7.44 -32.58
CA VAL A 74 -3.75 8.01 -33.92
C VAL A 74 -3.15 6.95 -34.86
N ALA A 75 -3.96 6.53 -35.83
CA ALA A 75 -3.53 5.78 -36.99
C ALA A 75 -2.73 6.69 -37.94
N ALA A 76 -1.54 6.27 -38.35
CA ALA A 76 -0.83 6.90 -39.47
C ALA A 76 -0.11 5.87 -40.34
N THR A 77 -0.67 5.66 -41.53
CA THR A 77 -0.09 4.98 -42.69
C THR A 77 1.15 5.72 -43.20
N VAL A 78 2.24 5.01 -43.44
CA VAL A 78 3.34 5.49 -44.29
C VAL A 78 3.57 4.50 -45.43
N GLY A 79 3.29 4.95 -46.65
CA GLY A 79 3.67 4.28 -47.89
C GLY A 79 5.00 4.82 -48.41
N ILE A 80 5.86 3.92 -48.90
CA ILE A 80 7.04 4.29 -49.68
C ILE A 80 6.97 3.52 -51.01
N ALA A 81 6.93 4.28 -52.10
CA ALA A 81 6.82 3.80 -53.46
C ALA A 81 8.15 3.22 -53.97
N ALA A 82 8.11 2.00 -54.52
CA ALA A 82 9.14 1.47 -55.41
C ALA A 82 8.64 1.59 -56.85
N SER A 83 9.28 2.42 -57.66
CA SER A 83 9.01 2.51 -59.10
C SER A 83 10.04 1.69 -59.90
N GLY A 84 9.56 0.60 -60.48
CA GLY A 84 10.17 -0.11 -61.61
C GLY A 84 9.32 -1.37 -61.86
N GLY A 85 8.83 -1.71 -63.04
CA GLY A 85 8.85 -1.15 -64.38
C GLY A 85 8.14 -2.16 -65.31
N GLY A 86 7.93 -1.82 -66.58
CA GLY A 86 7.72 -2.81 -67.65
C GLY A 86 6.53 -2.58 -68.59
N GLY A 87 6.79 -2.71 -69.91
CA GLY A 87 5.71 -2.90 -70.90
C GLY A 87 6.00 -2.48 -72.36
N SER A 88 6.70 -3.36 -73.09
CA SER A 88 6.75 -3.64 -74.55
C SER A 88 5.97 -2.79 -75.60
N SER A 89 6.61 -2.47 -76.75
CA SER A 89 6.45 -3.20 -78.04
C SER A 89 6.88 -2.45 -79.35
N HIS A 90 7.50 -3.21 -80.26
CA HIS A 90 7.60 -3.18 -81.75
C HIS A 90 8.21 -2.03 -82.62
N SER A 91 9.30 -2.42 -83.32
CA SER A 91 9.52 -2.42 -84.80
C SER A 91 10.58 -1.50 -85.47
N SER A 92 11.48 -2.19 -86.21
CA SER A 92 12.05 -1.87 -87.54
C SER A 92 13.23 -0.89 -87.75
N SER A 93 14.35 -1.50 -88.22
CA SER A 93 15.22 -1.15 -89.39
C SER A 93 16.41 -0.15 -89.32
N GLY A 94 17.61 -0.69 -89.63
CA GLY A 94 18.78 -0.09 -90.33
C GLY A 94 19.79 0.67 -89.45
N LEU A 95 21.12 0.55 -89.49
CA LEU A 95 22.17 0.00 -90.39
C LEU A 95 23.45 -0.26 -89.53
N PRO A 96 24.53 -0.92 -90.03
CA PRO A 96 25.65 -1.39 -89.19
C PRO A 96 26.73 -0.32 -88.98
N VAL A 97 27.45 -0.39 -87.85
CA VAL A 97 28.69 0.37 -87.60
C VAL A 97 29.77 -0.53 -86.98
N ASP A 98 31.01 -0.22 -87.37
CA ASP A 98 32.25 -0.99 -87.38
C ASP A 98 32.75 -1.59 -86.04
N PRO A 99 33.64 -2.60 -86.10
CA PRO A 99 34.22 -3.24 -84.92
C PRO A 99 35.21 -2.32 -84.21
N VAL A 100 35.01 -2.14 -82.90
CA VAL A 100 35.91 -1.39 -82.03
C VAL A 100 37.11 -2.28 -81.62
N THR A 101 38.30 -1.72 -81.71
CA THR A 101 39.57 -2.35 -81.31
C THR A 101 39.61 -2.70 -79.81
N PRO A 102 40.35 -3.74 -79.39
CA PRO A 102 40.48 -4.10 -77.98
C PRO A 102 41.11 -2.95 -77.17
N VAL A 103 40.54 -2.66 -76.01
CA VAL A 103 41.09 -1.71 -75.02
C VAL A 103 42.13 -2.44 -74.18
N ASP A 104 43.27 -1.78 -73.91
CA ASP A 104 44.36 -2.30 -73.08
C ASP A 104 43.90 -2.71 -71.66
N PRO A 105 44.59 -3.66 -71.00
CA PRO A 105 44.24 -4.08 -69.64
C PRO A 105 44.39 -2.92 -68.66
N VAL A 106 43.33 -2.65 -67.90
CA VAL A 106 43.37 -1.76 -66.73
C VAL A 106 44.26 -2.37 -65.64
N THR A 107 45.16 -1.56 -65.11
CA THR A 107 46.01 -1.90 -63.96
C THR A 107 45.15 -2.24 -62.73
N PRO A 108 45.56 -3.20 -61.89
CA PRO A 108 44.83 -3.52 -60.66
C PRO A 108 44.74 -2.28 -59.76
N VAL A 109 43.53 -2.01 -59.25
CA VAL A 109 43.30 -1.07 -58.15
C VAL A 109 43.85 -1.66 -56.86
N ASP A 110 44.53 -0.84 -56.06
CA ASP A 110 45.03 -1.23 -54.74
C ASP A 110 43.88 -1.72 -53.84
N PRO A 111 44.13 -2.68 -52.93
CA PRO A 111 43.11 -3.14 -52.00
C PRO A 111 42.62 -1.99 -51.13
N VAL A 112 41.31 -1.78 -51.09
CA VAL A 112 40.66 -0.93 -50.10
C VAL A 112 40.99 -1.46 -48.70
N THR A 113 41.50 -0.58 -47.84
CA THR A 113 41.62 -0.86 -46.40
C THR A 113 40.23 -1.20 -45.86
N PRO A 114 40.06 -2.27 -45.08
CA PRO A 114 38.79 -2.54 -44.40
C PRO A 114 38.40 -1.29 -43.60
N VAL A 115 37.16 -0.82 -43.78
CA VAL A 115 36.55 0.09 -42.82
C VAL A 115 36.49 -0.64 -41.49
N ASP A 116 36.91 0.02 -40.41
CA ASP A 116 36.77 -0.51 -39.06
C ASP A 116 35.30 -0.94 -38.85
N PRO A 117 35.05 -2.06 -38.13
CA PRO A 117 33.70 -2.41 -37.74
C PRO A 117 33.05 -1.21 -37.06
N VAL A 118 31.89 -0.79 -37.53
CA VAL A 118 31.05 0.13 -36.76
C VAL A 118 30.77 -0.55 -35.43
N ASP A 119 31.17 0.08 -34.33
CA ASP A 119 30.79 -0.37 -33.00
C ASP A 119 29.26 -0.53 -32.98
N PRO A 120 28.72 -1.65 -32.45
CA PRO A 120 27.30 -1.78 -32.26
C PRO A 120 26.85 -0.63 -31.35
N VAL A 121 25.89 0.17 -31.82
CA VAL A 121 25.17 1.11 -30.96
C VAL A 121 24.43 0.28 -29.93
N THR A 122 24.92 0.25 -28.69
CA THR A 122 24.12 -0.13 -27.54
C THR A 122 23.16 1.04 -27.28
N PRO A 123 21.84 0.86 -27.43
CA PRO A 123 20.90 1.78 -26.83
C PRO A 123 20.86 1.43 -25.33
N ASP A 124 21.91 1.77 -24.59
CA ASP A 124 21.93 1.67 -23.14
C ASP A 124 21.10 2.83 -22.57
N THR A 125 19.79 2.70 -22.73
CA THR A 125 18.87 3.52 -21.94
C THR A 125 19.01 3.01 -20.50
N PRO A 126 19.45 3.83 -19.54
CA PRO A 126 19.59 3.38 -18.17
C PRO A 126 18.24 2.86 -17.63
N PRO A 127 18.24 1.83 -16.77
CA PRO A 127 17.01 1.33 -16.15
C PRO A 127 16.26 2.45 -15.43
N SER A 128 14.95 2.48 -15.58
CA SER A 128 14.07 3.39 -14.85
C SER A 128 13.65 2.72 -13.54
N VAL A 129 13.89 3.37 -12.41
CA VAL A 129 13.52 2.88 -11.06
C VAL A 129 12.35 3.72 -10.56
N TYR A 130 11.29 3.05 -10.15
CA TYR A 130 10.05 3.64 -9.63
C TYR A 130 9.97 3.45 -8.11
N ASP A 131 9.24 4.34 -7.44
CA ASP A 131 9.15 4.38 -5.98
C ASP A 131 8.48 3.12 -5.41
N ASN A 132 7.59 2.50 -6.19
CA ASN A 132 6.95 1.24 -5.83
C ASN A 132 7.85 0.00 -6.03
N GLY A 133 9.17 0.17 -6.03
CA GLY A 133 10.14 -0.91 -6.06
C GLY A 133 10.29 -1.62 -7.41
N VAL A 134 9.74 -1.06 -8.49
CA VAL A 134 9.85 -1.61 -9.84
C VAL A 134 11.02 -0.99 -10.57
N THR A 135 11.85 -1.82 -11.20
CA THR A 135 12.88 -1.39 -12.15
C THR A 135 12.52 -1.88 -13.55
N LEU A 136 12.32 -0.95 -14.48
CA LEU A 136 12.12 -1.22 -15.89
C LEU A 136 13.43 -1.04 -16.64
N ASP A 137 14.00 -2.14 -17.13
CA ASP A 137 15.15 -2.12 -18.04
C ASP A 137 14.68 -2.39 -19.47
N ARG A 138 14.67 -1.33 -20.29
CA ARG A 138 14.24 -1.40 -21.69
C ARG A 138 15.28 -2.07 -22.59
N GLY A 139 16.57 -1.97 -22.26
CA GLY A 139 17.64 -2.59 -23.03
C GLY A 139 17.69 -4.11 -22.81
N ALA A 140 17.56 -4.54 -21.56
CA ALA A 140 17.47 -5.94 -21.20
C ALA A 140 16.08 -6.55 -21.46
N LYS A 141 15.05 -5.72 -21.72
CA LYS A 141 13.64 -6.11 -21.83
C LYS A 141 13.19 -6.87 -20.59
N THR A 142 13.48 -6.31 -19.42
CA THR A 142 13.12 -6.89 -18.14
C THR A 142 12.40 -5.91 -17.24
N LEU A 143 11.54 -6.46 -16.38
CA LEU A 143 10.89 -5.74 -15.30
C LEU A 143 11.20 -6.46 -13.99
N THR A 144 11.91 -5.78 -13.09
CA THR A 144 12.38 -6.34 -11.83
C THR A 144 11.62 -5.72 -10.68
N PHE A 145 10.98 -6.57 -9.87
CA PHE A 145 10.32 -6.17 -8.65
C PHE A 145 11.27 -6.39 -7.46
N ALA A 146 11.53 -5.34 -6.69
CA ALA A 146 12.34 -5.42 -5.49
C ALA A 146 11.75 -6.41 -4.47
N SER A 147 10.43 -6.39 -4.32
CA SER A 147 9.65 -7.31 -3.49
C SER A 147 8.31 -7.64 -4.16
N LEU A 148 7.91 -8.91 -4.10
CA LEU A 148 6.57 -9.39 -4.47
C LEU A 148 6.07 -10.32 -3.38
N VAL A 149 4.87 -10.07 -2.85
CA VAL A 149 4.20 -11.01 -1.96
C VAL A 149 3.16 -11.77 -2.78
N VAL A 150 3.25 -13.10 -2.76
CA VAL A 150 2.29 -13.99 -3.42
C VAL A 150 1.92 -15.09 -2.44
N ASN A 151 0.62 -15.17 -2.11
CA ASN A 151 0.05 -16.12 -1.15
C ASN A 151 0.84 -16.16 0.17
N GLY A 152 1.10 -14.99 0.76
CA GLY A 152 1.86 -14.86 2.01
C GLY A 152 3.37 -15.15 1.89
N VAL A 153 3.90 -15.40 0.70
CA VAL A 153 5.34 -15.63 0.49
C VAL A 153 5.97 -14.41 -0.19
N THR A 154 6.99 -13.85 0.45
CA THR A 154 7.78 -12.73 -0.10
C THR A 154 8.91 -13.22 -1.01
N TYR A 155 9.01 -12.61 -2.17
CA TYR A 155 9.99 -12.87 -3.20
C TYR A 155 10.75 -11.61 -3.55
N THR A 156 12.06 -11.62 -3.37
CA THR A 156 12.89 -10.44 -3.55
C THR A 156 13.64 -10.48 -4.88
N ASN A 157 13.80 -9.29 -5.47
CA ASN A 157 14.54 -9.06 -6.71
C ASN A 157 14.08 -9.98 -7.86
N THR A 158 12.76 -10.10 -8.02
CA THR A 158 12.14 -11.00 -8.97
C THR A 158 12.08 -10.33 -10.34
N THR A 159 12.80 -10.90 -11.32
CA THR A 159 12.90 -10.33 -12.66
C THR A 159 12.04 -11.10 -13.65
N PHE A 160 11.16 -10.39 -14.34
CA PHE A 160 10.32 -10.88 -15.42
C PHE A 160 10.89 -10.41 -16.76
N ALA A 161 10.83 -11.27 -17.78
CA ALA A 161 11.01 -10.83 -19.16
C ALA A 161 9.74 -10.12 -19.63
N ILE A 162 9.87 -8.95 -20.26
CA ILE A 162 8.74 -8.21 -20.83
C ILE A 162 8.76 -8.29 -22.36
N THR A 163 7.66 -8.74 -22.95
CA THR A 163 7.50 -8.85 -24.40
C THR A 163 6.23 -8.13 -24.83
N LYS A 164 6.29 -7.32 -25.88
CA LYS A 164 5.10 -6.65 -26.42
C LYS A 164 4.15 -7.66 -27.08
N GLN A 165 2.86 -7.62 -26.75
CA GLN A 165 1.82 -8.43 -27.38
C GLN A 165 0.62 -7.55 -27.76
N GLY A 166 0.42 -7.35 -29.07
CA GLY A 166 -0.64 -6.47 -29.56
C GLY A 166 -0.50 -5.05 -28.97
N ASP A 167 -1.57 -4.59 -28.32
CA ASP A 167 -1.62 -3.29 -27.64
C ASP A 167 -1.10 -3.34 -26.18
N GLY A 168 -0.81 -4.53 -25.64
CA GLY A 168 -0.34 -4.74 -24.28
C GLY A 168 1.05 -5.39 -24.20
N TYR A 169 1.35 -5.96 -23.03
CA TYR A 169 2.60 -6.67 -22.77
C TYR A 169 2.34 -8.05 -22.15
N LEU A 170 3.31 -8.93 -22.28
CA LEU A 170 3.39 -10.20 -21.59
C LEU A 170 4.61 -10.18 -20.68
N LEU A 171 4.39 -10.35 -19.38
CA LEU A 171 5.44 -10.58 -18.40
C LEU A 171 5.61 -12.08 -18.23
N THR A 172 6.84 -12.57 -18.40
CA THR A 172 7.17 -13.99 -18.21
C THR A 172 8.10 -14.13 -17.02
N ALA A 173 7.62 -14.82 -15.99
CA ALA A 173 8.39 -15.16 -14.81
C ALA A 173 9.50 -16.17 -15.14
N PRO A 174 10.55 -16.31 -14.29
CA PRO A 174 11.65 -17.26 -14.52
C PRO A 174 11.23 -18.74 -14.67
N ASP A 175 10.03 -19.10 -14.22
CA ASP A 175 9.45 -20.44 -14.35
C ASP A 175 8.53 -20.63 -15.55
N GLY A 176 8.43 -19.60 -16.40
CA GLY A 176 7.60 -19.62 -17.60
C GLY A 176 6.14 -19.27 -17.37
N LYS A 177 5.71 -18.96 -16.14
CA LYS A 177 4.36 -18.41 -15.91
C LYS A 177 4.27 -17.00 -16.44
N THR A 178 3.07 -16.64 -16.88
CA THR A 178 2.85 -15.39 -17.61
C THR A 178 1.74 -14.54 -16.99
N LEU A 179 1.96 -13.22 -17.03
CA LEU A 179 0.96 -12.21 -16.75
C LEU A 179 0.76 -11.38 -18.02
N THR A 180 -0.48 -11.25 -18.46
CA THR A 180 -0.83 -10.31 -19.52
C THR A 180 -1.07 -8.95 -18.90
N VAL A 181 -0.41 -7.93 -19.40
CA VAL A 181 -0.55 -6.53 -19.00
C VAL A 181 -1.43 -5.83 -20.02
N THR A 182 -2.62 -5.41 -19.61
CA THR A 182 -3.57 -4.66 -20.45
C THR A 182 -3.48 -3.17 -20.21
N SER A 183 -2.97 -2.74 -19.05
CA SER A 183 -2.68 -1.35 -18.73
C SER A 183 -1.39 -1.25 -17.91
N LEU A 184 -0.57 -0.25 -18.25
CA LEU A 184 0.71 0.07 -17.63
C LEU A 184 0.83 1.59 -17.64
N ASN A 185 0.74 2.19 -16.45
CA ASN A 185 0.71 3.63 -16.25
C ASN A 185 1.79 4.04 -15.25
N VAL A 186 2.26 5.28 -15.39
CA VAL A 186 3.09 5.92 -14.37
C VAL A 186 2.22 6.93 -13.64
N MET A 187 1.95 6.69 -12.37
CA MET A 187 1.18 7.58 -11.49
C MET A 187 2.14 8.16 -10.46
N GLY A 188 2.37 9.47 -10.50
CA GLY A 188 3.49 10.09 -9.79
C GLY A 188 4.82 9.51 -10.29
N ASN A 189 5.57 8.85 -9.40
CA ASN A 189 6.80 8.11 -9.72
C ASN A 189 6.68 6.59 -9.43
N ALA A 190 5.44 6.07 -9.37
CA ALA A 190 5.15 4.65 -9.25
C ALA A 190 4.69 4.05 -10.59
N LEU A 191 5.06 2.80 -10.87
CA LEU A 191 4.59 2.07 -12.05
C LEU A 191 3.40 1.17 -11.70
N VAL A 192 2.20 1.60 -12.08
CA VAL A 192 0.95 0.87 -11.83
C VAL A 192 0.63 0.00 -13.04
N MET A 193 0.28 -1.26 -12.79
CA MET A 193 0.00 -2.24 -13.86
C MET A 193 -1.24 -3.05 -13.53
N GLN A 194 -1.94 -3.49 -14.55
CA GLN A 194 -3.02 -4.47 -14.42
C GLN A 194 -3.14 -5.31 -15.67
N GLY A 195 -3.82 -6.44 -15.53
CA GLY A 195 -4.31 -7.19 -16.66
C GLY A 195 -4.83 -8.54 -16.23
N THR A 196 -4.47 -9.59 -16.97
CA THR A 196 -5.03 -10.92 -16.76
C THR A 196 -3.99 -12.02 -16.67
N TYR A 197 -4.34 -13.10 -15.98
CA TYR A 197 -3.47 -14.26 -15.81
C TYR A 197 -4.22 -15.59 -15.84
N GLY A 198 -3.47 -16.66 -16.06
CA GLY A 198 -3.98 -18.04 -16.08
C GLY A 198 -4.90 -18.34 -17.27
N SER A 199 -5.34 -19.59 -17.37
CA SER A 199 -6.23 -20.05 -18.45
C SER A 199 -7.63 -19.44 -18.37
N ASN A 200 -8.03 -18.97 -17.20
CA ASN A 200 -9.36 -18.41 -16.93
C ASN A 200 -9.39 -16.89 -17.12
N ASN A 201 -8.27 -16.26 -17.53
CA ASN A 201 -8.17 -14.83 -17.78
C ASN A 201 -8.58 -13.98 -16.55
N LEU A 202 -8.15 -14.40 -15.36
CA LEU A 202 -8.46 -13.77 -14.08
C LEU A 202 -7.71 -12.45 -13.95
N PHE A 203 -8.29 -11.47 -13.25
CA PHE A 203 -7.71 -10.14 -13.05
C PHE A 203 -6.47 -10.18 -12.14
N TRP A 204 -5.51 -9.30 -12.40
CA TRP A 204 -4.47 -8.94 -11.44
C TRP A 204 -4.12 -7.46 -11.56
N SER A 205 -3.61 -6.88 -10.47
CA SER A 205 -3.09 -5.53 -10.42
C SER A 205 -1.79 -5.44 -9.60
N TYR A 206 -0.99 -4.41 -9.90
CA TYR A 206 0.17 -4.01 -9.11
C TYR A 206 0.06 -2.51 -8.84
N ASN A 207 -0.11 -2.16 -7.58
CA ASN A 207 -0.51 -0.81 -7.17
C ASN A 207 0.69 0.13 -6.88
N ARG A 208 0.38 1.35 -6.43
CA ARG A 208 1.36 2.38 -6.04
C ARG A 208 2.18 2.00 -4.79
N ALA A 209 1.62 1.22 -3.87
CA ALA A 209 2.32 0.71 -2.68
C ALA A 209 3.24 -0.50 -3.00
N GLY A 210 3.23 -0.98 -4.25
CA GLY A 210 4.02 -2.14 -4.65
C GLY A 210 3.41 -3.48 -4.23
N LYS A 211 2.09 -3.51 -3.98
CA LYS A 211 1.30 -4.71 -3.69
C LYS A 211 0.80 -5.34 -4.99
N LEU A 212 0.95 -6.66 -5.11
CA LEU A 212 0.38 -7.48 -6.18
C LEU A 212 -0.93 -8.11 -5.68
N THR A 213 -2.04 -7.82 -6.34
CA THR A 213 -3.34 -8.45 -6.05
C THR A 213 -3.73 -9.39 -7.18
N LEU A 214 -4.17 -10.60 -6.83
CA LEU A 214 -4.59 -11.65 -7.76
C LEU A 214 -6.06 -12.00 -7.50
N ALA A 215 -6.91 -11.90 -8.52
CA ALA A 215 -8.30 -12.33 -8.39
C ALA A 215 -8.41 -13.86 -8.47
N GLY A 216 -9.13 -14.46 -7.52
CA GLY A 216 -9.60 -15.82 -7.61
C GLY A 216 -10.83 -15.98 -8.52
N PRO A 217 -11.27 -17.21 -8.80
CA PRO A 217 -12.46 -17.47 -9.62
C PRO A 217 -13.75 -16.85 -9.07
N ASP A 218 -13.85 -16.70 -7.75
CA ASP A 218 -15.02 -16.18 -7.04
C ASP A 218 -14.86 -14.72 -6.61
N THR A 219 -13.73 -14.08 -6.96
CA THR A 219 -13.46 -12.67 -6.61
C THR A 219 -14.33 -11.73 -7.43
N THR A 220 -14.98 -10.78 -6.77
CA THR A 220 -15.69 -9.68 -7.44
C THR A 220 -14.68 -8.61 -7.84
N VAL A 221 -14.70 -8.16 -9.09
CA VAL A 221 -13.76 -7.13 -9.58
C VAL A 221 -14.53 -5.93 -10.12
N ILE A 222 -14.20 -4.75 -9.58
CA ILE A 222 -14.69 -3.44 -10.00
C ILE A 222 -13.47 -2.65 -10.47
N ASP A 223 -13.32 -2.52 -11.79
CA ASP A 223 -12.14 -1.90 -12.41
C ASP A 223 -12.54 -0.68 -13.25
N GLY A 224 -11.76 0.39 -13.12
CA GLY A 224 -11.93 1.67 -13.79
C GLY A 224 -12.37 2.80 -12.86
N ASP A 225 -12.32 4.03 -13.36
CA ASP A 225 -12.62 5.23 -12.59
C ASP A 225 -14.12 5.57 -12.60
N GLY A 226 -14.58 6.31 -11.58
CA GLY A 226 -15.92 6.89 -11.54
C GLY A 226 -17.06 5.87 -11.50
N GLN A 227 -16.78 4.65 -11.07
CA GLN A 227 -17.76 3.58 -10.96
C GLN A 227 -18.73 3.85 -9.81
N GLN A 228 -19.99 3.46 -10.01
CA GLN A 228 -21.00 3.40 -8.96
C GLN A 228 -21.52 1.98 -8.87
N LYS A 229 -21.21 1.29 -7.78
CA LYS A 229 -21.53 -0.14 -7.62
C LYS A 229 -22.00 -0.48 -6.23
N THR A 230 -22.71 -1.59 -6.16
CA THR A 230 -23.09 -2.23 -4.91
C THR A 230 -22.59 -3.67 -4.93
N VAL A 231 -21.93 -4.08 -3.86
CA VAL A 231 -21.52 -5.46 -3.62
C VAL A 231 -22.55 -6.09 -2.69
N ASP A 232 -23.41 -6.93 -3.28
CA ASP A 232 -24.47 -7.64 -2.56
C ASP A 232 -23.94 -8.98 -2.02
N GLY A 233 -24.21 -9.28 -0.74
CA GLY A 233 -23.87 -10.57 -0.13
C GLY A 233 -22.58 -10.61 0.69
N GLY A 234 -21.90 -9.47 0.85
CA GLY A 234 -20.64 -9.35 1.60
C GLY A 234 -19.42 -9.68 0.75
N SER A 235 -18.25 -9.61 1.36
CA SER A 235 -16.96 -9.86 0.69
C SER A 235 -16.01 -10.64 1.59
N THR A 236 -15.86 -11.94 1.34
CA THR A 236 -15.09 -12.81 2.23
C THR A 236 -13.94 -13.54 1.54
N ALA A 237 -12.81 -13.66 2.22
CA ALA A 237 -11.64 -14.42 1.78
C ALA A 237 -11.08 -15.32 2.88
N GLY A 238 -10.47 -16.44 2.50
CA GLY A 238 -9.93 -17.41 3.46
C GLY A 238 -8.66 -18.07 2.98
N GLY A 239 -7.52 -17.58 3.46
CA GLY A 239 -6.20 -18.08 3.12
C GLY A 239 -5.28 -16.98 2.58
N PRO A 240 -3.96 -17.21 2.59
CA PRO A 240 -2.99 -16.18 2.24
C PRO A 240 -3.17 -15.70 0.79
N GLY A 241 -3.36 -14.39 0.62
CA GLY A 241 -3.46 -13.74 -0.70
C GLY A 241 -4.79 -13.93 -1.43
N ASP A 242 -5.78 -14.58 -0.81
CA ASP A 242 -7.12 -14.65 -1.36
C ASP A 242 -7.83 -13.31 -1.14
N THR A 243 -8.59 -12.85 -2.14
CA THR A 243 -9.34 -11.59 -2.06
C THR A 243 -10.80 -11.78 -2.44
N GLY A 244 -11.72 -11.27 -1.63
CA GLY A 244 -13.16 -11.37 -1.89
C GLY A 244 -13.63 -10.39 -2.98
N THR A 245 -13.32 -9.11 -2.81
CA THR A 245 -13.65 -8.03 -3.74
C THR A 245 -12.43 -7.17 -3.99
N ILE A 246 -12.20 -6.82 -5.26
CA ILE A 246 -11.16 -5.89 -5.69
C ILE A 246 -11.84 -4.67 -6.32
N ILE A 247 -11.51 -3.49 -5.82
CA ILE A 247 -11.90 -2.20 -6.37
C ILE A 247 -10.61 -1.50 -6.84
N ASN A 248 -10.53 -1.18 -8.12
CA ASN A 248 -9.33 -0.61 -8.73
C ASN A 248 -9.72 0.59 -9.61
N GLY A 249 -9.10 1.74 -9.33
CA GLY A 249 -9.35 3.01 -10.02
C GLY A 249 -9.75 4.12 -9.07
N ASP A 250 -9.93 5.32 -9.62
CA ASP A 250 -10.13 6.54 -8.84
C ASP A 250 -11.58 7.04 -8.88
N GLY A 251 -12.01 7.77 -7.85
CA GLY A 251 -13.30 8.47 -7.86
C GLY A 251 -14.52 7.54 -7.85
N ASN A 252 -14.38 6.32 -7.36
CA ASN A 252 -15.47 5.35 -7.31
C ASN A 252 -16.37 5.57 -6.09
N ASP A 253 -17.67 5.30 -6.22
CA ASP A 253 -18.63 5.27 -5.12
C ASP A 253 -19.18 3.84 -4.98
N ILE A 254 -18.68 3.15 -3.96
CA ILE A 254 -18.90 1.72 -3.76
C ILE A 254 -19.63 1.50 -2.45
N ASN A 255 -20.73 0.76 -2.52
CA ASN A 255 -21.50 0.37 -1.34
C ASN A 255 -21.39 -1.15 -1.11
N VAL A 256 -20.85 -1.56 0.02
CA VAL A 256 -20.69 -2.96 0.43
C VAL A 256 -21.75 -3.28 1.49
N ASN A 257 -22.86 -3.88 1.03
CA ASN A 257 -24.07 -4.08 1.82
C ASN A 257 -24.03 -5.30 2.78
N GLY A 258 -22.96 -6.08 2.75
CA GLY A 258 -22.78 -7.25 3.62
C GLY A 258 -21.46 -7.20 4.37
N ASP A 259 -21.25 -8.19 5.23
CA ASP A 259 -20.02 -8.28 6.01
C ASP A 259 -18.81 -8.48 5.10
N THR A 260 -17.72 -7.77 5.39
CA THR A 260 -16.39 -8.04 4.83
C THR A 260 -15.61 -8.85 5.85
N GLY A 261 -14.99 -9.94 5.39
CA GLY A 261 -14.43 -10.93 6.30
C GLY A 261 -13.20 -11.61 5.74
N ALA A 262 -12.12 -11.64 6.49
CA ALA A 262 -10.93 -12.37 6.09
C ALA A 262 -10.44 -13.34 7.17
N THR A 263 -9.87 -14.47 6.74
CA THR A 263 -9.16 -15.39 7.63
C THR A 263 -7.83 -15.84 7.04
N GLY A 264 -6.86 -16.11 7.90
CA GLY A 264 -5.60 -16.77 7.54
C GLY A 264 -4.76 -16.06 6.46
N GLY A 265 -4.72 -14.73 6.47
CA GLY A 265 -3.94 -13.90 5.54
C GLY A 265 -4.68 -13.46 4.28
N GLY A 266 -6.01 -13.55 4.27
CA GLY A 266 -6.86 -13.10 3.16
C GLY A 266 -7.25 -11.62 3.27
N THR A 267 -7.90 -11.09 2.24
CA THR A 267 -8.46 -9.73 2.24
C THR A 267 -9.94 -9.79 1.83
N GLY A 268 -10.84 -9.29 2.65
CA GLY A 268 -12.27 -9.23 2.31
C GLY A 268 -12.48 -8.30 1.11
N THR A 269 -12.22 -7.01 1.28
CA THR A 269 -12.30 -5.99 0.22
C THR A 269 -10.96 -5.27 0.08
N ASP A 270 -10.34 -5.33 -1.10
CA ASP A 270 -9.10 -4.63 -1.45
C ASP A 270 -9.46 -3.44 -2.36
N VAL A 271 -9.11 -2.22 -1.94
CA VAL A 271 -9.37 -0.97 -2.67
C VAL A 271 -8.03 -0.34 -3.05
N ASN A 272 -7.86 -0.06 -4.33
CA ASN A 272 -6.65 0.56 -4.87
C ASN A 272 -7.03 1.76 -5.74
N GLY A 273 -6.73 2.95 -5.26
CA GLY A 273 -6.99 4.20 -5.98
C GLY A 273 -7.30 5.35 -5.03
N ASN A 274 -7.45 6.52 -5.62
CA ASN A 274 -7.66 7.77 -4.89
C ASN A 274 -9.12 8.24 -4.99
N ASP A 275 -9.51 9.14 -4.09
CA ASP A 275 -10.80 9.83 -4.12
C ASP A 275 -12.03 8.89 -4.15
N ASN A 276 -11.89 7.66 -3.67
CA ASN A 276 -13.00 6.70 -3.63
C ASN A 276 -13.86 6.91 -2.37
N THR A 277 -15.17 6.80 -2.53
CA THR A 277 -16.12 6.66 -1.42
C THR A 277 -16.46 5.19 -1.22
N ILE A 278 -16.12 4.64 -0.06
CA ILE A 278 -16.35 3.24 0.30
C ILE A 278 -17.32 3.19 1.48
N ASN A 279 -18.55 2.77 1.22
CA ASN A 279 -19.59 2.63 2.24
C ASN A 279 -19.69 1.17 2.70
N ASN A 280 -19.15 0.87 3.89
CA ASN A 280 -19.20 -0.45 4.50
C ASN A 280 -20.38 -0.51 5.48
N GLY A 281 -21.47 -1.10 4.98
CA GLY A 281 -22.71 -1.33 5.73
C GLY A 281 -22.63 -2.49 6.71
N GLY A 282 -21.88 -3.54 6.35
CA GLY A 282 -21.65 -4.72 7.16
C GLY A 282 -20.48 -4.57 8.13
N LYS A 283 -20.23 -5.62 8.91
CA LYS A 283 -19.03 -5.69 9.76
C LYS A 283 -17.79 -5.88 8.90
N ASN A 284 -16.68 -5.26 9.26
CA ASN A 284 -15.35 -5.57 8.74
C ASN A 284 -14.62 -6.45 9.75
N THR A 285 -14.32 -7.70 9.38
CA THR A 285 -13.75 -8.69 10.31
C THR A 285 -12.50 -9.34 9.73
N ALA A 286 -11.48 -9.53 10.56
CA ALA A 286 -10.25 -10.21 10.18
C ALA A 286 -9.74 -11.13 11.28
N ASP A 287 -9.49 -12.39 10.95
CA ASP A 287 -8.97 -13.40 11.88
C ASP A 287 -7.70 -14.07 11.38
N GLY A 288 -6.58 -13.80 12.06
CA GLY A 288 -5.27 -14.35 11.77
C GLY A 288 -4.34 -13.34 11.07
N GLU A 289 -3.04 -13.48 11.36
CA GLU A 289 -1.95 -12.64 10.84
C GLU A 289 -2.08 -12.33 9.34
N GLY A 290 -2.02 -11.04 9.01
CA GLY A 290 -2.09 -10.53 7.64
C GLY A 290 -3.48 -10.59 7.01
N SER A 291 -4.52 -10.91 7.78
CA SER A 291 -5.91 -10.82 7.30
C SER A 291 -6.40 -9.39 7.39
N ALA A 292 -7.14 -8.93 6.39
CA ALA A 292 -7.80 -7.63 6.41
C ALA A 292 -9.28 -7.75 6.03
N GLY A 293 -10.19 -7.14 6.79
CA GLY A 293 -11.61 -7.08 6.41
C GLY A 293 -11.78 -6.19 5.18
N THR A 294 -11.42 -4.92 5.34
CA THR A 294 -11.25 -3.96 4.24
C THR A 294 -9.83 -3.42 4.27
N ASP A 295 -9.17 -3.35 3.12
CA ASP A 295 -7.81 -2.82 2.95
C ASP A 295 -7.85 -1.77 1.83
N VAL A 296 -7.47 -0.53 2.15
CA VAL A 296 -7.52 0.60 1.22
C VAL A 296 -6.13 1.17 1.02
N THR A 297 -5.70 1.28 -0.23
CA THR A 297 -4.48 1.98 -0.61
C THR A 297 -4.79 3.15 -1.54
N GLY A 298 -4.43 4.35 -1.12
CA GLY A 298 -4.57 5.58 -1.90
C GLY A 298 -4.90 6.79 -1.04
N ASP A 299 -4.97 7.95 -1.68
CA ASP A 299 -5.16 9.23 -1.01
C ASP A 299 -6.58 9.79 -1.22
N GLY A 300 -7.07 10.61 -0.30
CA GLY A 300 -8.32 11.34 -0.47
C GLY A 300 -9.58 10.47 -0.43
N ASN A 301 -9.49 9.22 0.02
CA ASN A 301 -10.64 8.33 0.09
C ASN A 301 -11.55 8.67 1.28
N ASP A 302 -12.86 8.48 1.11
CA ASP A 302 -13.89 8.59 2.15
C ASP A 302 -14.40 7.18 2.51
N ILE A 303 -14.03 6.69 3.67
CA ILE A 303 -14.28 5.32 4.12
C ILE A 303 -15.31 5.35 5.26
N ASN A 304 -16.52 4.90 4.98
CA ASN A 304 -17.65 4.94 5.90
C ASN A 304 -17.95 3.56 6.47
N ASN A 305 -17.40 3.26 7.64
CA ASN A 305 -17.60 2.01 8.37
C ASN A 305 -18.77 2.14 9.36
N THR A 306 -19.97 1.80 8.90
CA THR A 306 -21.17 1.83 9.77
C THR A 306 -21.33 0.56 10.61
N GLY A 307 -20.76 -0.56 10.16
CA GLY A 307 -20.63 -1.78 10.95
C GLY A 307 -19.35 -1.80 11.78
N ASP A 308 -19.25 -2.79 12.67
CA ASP A 308 -18.07 -2.96 13.54
C ASP A 308 -16.83 -3.32 12.72
N ASN A 309 -15.68 -2.76 13.07
CA ASN A 309 -14.35 -3.17 12.61
C ASN A 309 -13.70 -4.05 13.68
N SER A 310 -13.32 -5.28 13.34
CA SER A 310 -12.79 -6.24 14.31
C SER A 310 -11.58 -7.00 13.78
N GLY A 311 -10.48 -6.93 14.52
CA GLY A 311 -9.30 -7.76 14.32
C GLY A 311 -9.12 -8.80 15.42
N THR A 312 -8.76 -10.03 15.06
CA THR A 312 -8.36 -11.07 16.01
C THR A 312 -7.13 -11.84 15.53
N ASN A 313 -6.32 -12.35 16.47
CA ASN A 313 -5.16 -13.20 16.18
C ASN A 313 -4.17 -12.59 15.16
N GLY A 314 -3.96 -11.27 15.18
CA GLY A 314 -3.08 -10.53 14.27
C GLY A 314 -3.76 -10.03 12.98
N GLY A 315 -5.10 -10.04 12.93
CA GLY A 315 -5.87 -9.49 11.83
C GLY A 315 -6.24 -8.02 12.02
N THR A 316 -6.55 -7.33 10.92
CA THR A 316 -6.93 -5.92 10.85
C THR A 316 -8.36 -5.78 10.32
N GLY A 317 -9.27 -5.18 11.07
CA GLY A 317 -10.66 -4.97 10.62
C GLY A 317 -10.70 -4.11 9.35
N THR A 318 -10.24 -2.87 9.46
CA THR A 318 -10.06 -1.93 8.34
C THR A 318 -8.64 -1.38 8.33
N GLY A 319 -7.90 -1.58 7.24
CA GLY A 319 -6.58 -0.99 7.01
C GLY A 319 -6.62 0.11 5.95
N VAL A 320 -5.89 1.19 6.16
CA VAL A 320 -5.79 2.33 5.24
C VAL A 320 -4.34 2.79 5.11
N ASP A 321 -3.80 2.79 3.89
CA ASP A 321 -2.47 3.30 3.56
C ASP A 321 -2.60 4.44 2.53
N GLY A 322 -2.34 5.66 2.99
CA GLY A 322 -2.31 6.86 2.18
C GLY A 322 -2.63 8.13 2.97
N ASN A 323 -2.60 9.25 2.26
CA ASN A 323 -2.74 10.57 2.87
C ASN A 323 -4.12 11.19 2.65
N ASP A 324 -4.46 12.15 3.49
CA ASP A 324 -5.67 12.99 3.35
C ASP A 324 -6.97 12.16 3.23
N ASN A 325 -7.01 10.94 3.77
CA ASN A 325 -8.21 10.10 3.80
C ASN A 325 -9.12 10.52 4.95
N THR A 326 -10.44 10.35 4.76
CA THR A 326 -11.44 10.46 5.82
C THR A 326 -11.94 9.07 6.20
N ILE A 327 -11.78 8.68 7.46
CA ILE A 327 -12.18 7.37 7.97
C ILE A 327 -13.28 7.58 9.02
N ASN A 328 -14.52 7.25 8.68
CA ASN A 328 -15.67 7.38 9.57
C ASN A 328 -16.03 6.02 10.18
N ASN A 329 -15.64 5.82 11.44
CA ASN A 329 -15.93 4.61 12.21
C ASN A 329 -17.19 4.82 13.06
N GLY A 330 -18.33 4.50 12.47
CA GLY A 330 -19.66 4.48 13.10
C GLY A 330 -19.88 3.28 14.01
N GLY A 331 -19.37 2.12 13.60
CA GLY A 331 -19.36 0.90 14.42
C GLY A 331 -18.20 0.88 15.41
N LYS A 332 -18.15 -0.16 16.25
CA LYS A 332 -17.04 -0.31 17.19
C LYS A 332 -15.76 -0.68 16.46
N ASN A 333 -14.61 -0.20 16.92
CA ASN A 333 -13.30 -0.69 16.55
C ASN A 333 -12.79 -1.61 17.66
N THR A 334 -12.64 -2.90 17.39
CA THR A 334 -12.24 -3.87 18.42
C THR A 334 -11.06 -4.74 17.98
N ALA A 335 -10.12 -4.97 18.89
CA ALA A 335 -9.00 -5.87 18.68
C ALA A 335 -8.84 -6.89 19.82
N ASP A 336 -8.65 -8.16 19.48
CA ASP A 336 -8.36 -9.22 20.45
C ASP A 336 -7.16 -10.08 20.02
N GLY A 337 -6.07 -9.95 20.77
CA GLY A 337 -4.81 -10.66 20.57
C GLY A 337 -3.71 -9.78 19.98
N GLU A 338 -2.47 -10.11 20.32
CA GLU A 338 -1.25 -9.41 19.89
C GLU A 338 -1.22 -9.10 18.39
N GLY A 339 -0.97 -7.84 18.05
CA GLY A 339 -0.88 -7.35 16.67
C GLY A 339 -2.22 -7.29 15.92
N SER A 340 -3.35 -7.49 16.60
CA SER A 340 -4.66 -7.29 15.99
C SER A 340 -5.05 -5.81 16.06
N THR A 341 -5.67 -5.30 14.99
CA THR A 341 -6.17 -3.94 14.94
C THR A 341 -7.65 -3.90 14.54
N GLY A 342 -8.45 -3.03 15.17
CA GLY A 342 -9.80 -2.74 14.70
C GLY A 342 -9.74 -1.92 13.42
N THR A 343 -9.16 -0.73 13.54
CA THR A 343 -8.77 0.13 12.41
C THR A 343 -7.27 0.43 12.48
N ASP A 344 -6.59 0.42 11.34
CA ASP A 344 -5.17 0.71 11.19
C ASP A 344 -5.00 1.72 10.05
N VAL A 345 -4.38 2.86 10.32
CA VAL A 345 -4.20 3.96 9.37
C VAL A 345 -2.73 4.35 9.33
N THR A 346 -2.13 4.27 8.15
CA THR A 346 -0.79 4.79 7.86
C THR A 346 -0.88 5.93 6.86
N GLY A 347 -0.27 7.08 7.18
CA GLY A 347 -0.16 8.24 6.31
C GLY A 347 -0.38 9.56 7.05
N ASP A 348 -0.13 10.66 6.34
CA ASP A 348 -0.22 12.02 6.88
C ASP A 348 -1.56 12.68 6.53
N GLY A 349 -2.02 13.59 7.39
CA GLY A 349 -3.17 14.46 7.12
C GLY A 349 -4.53 13.76 7.05
N ASN A 350 -4.64 12.54 7.58
CA ASN A 350 -5.89 11.79 7.62
C ASN A 350 -6.82 12.33 8.72
N ASP A 351 -8.13 12.26 8.45
CA ASP A 351 -9.19 12.58 9.42
C ASP A 351 -9.90 11.28 9.86
N ILE A 352 -9.66 10.86 11.11
CA ILE A 352 -10.20 9.63 11.70
C ILE A 352 -11.30 9.98 12.69
N ASN A 353 -12.55 9.61 12.38
CA ASN A 353 -13.74 9.89 13.19
C ASN A 353 -14.27 8.62 13.86
N ASN A 354 -13.84 8.36 15.09
CA ASN A 354 -14.27 7.21 15.90
C ASN A 354 -15.50 7.56 16.74
N THR A 355 -16.68 7.46 16.14
CA THR A 355 -17.94 7.67 16.88
C THR A 355 -18.41 6.42 17.63
N GLY A 356 -17.98 5.23 17.20
CA GLY A 356 -18.10 4.00 17.97
C GLY A 356 -16.94 3.82 18.94
N ASP A 357 -17.11 2.91 19.91
CA ASP A 357 -16.08 2.62 20.91
C ASP A 357 -14.83 1.98 20.28
N ASN A 358 -13.65 2.37 20.75
CA ASN A 358 -12.36 1.74 20.46
C ASN A 358 -11.97 0.81 21.63
N GLY A 359 -11.85 -0.48 21.38
CA GLY A 359 -11.67 -1.50 22.42
C GLY A 359 -10.54 -2.48 22.11
N ALA A 360 -9.71 -2.77 23.09
CA ALA A 360 -8.60 -3.73 22.93
C ALA A 360 -8.46 -4.70 24.10
N THR A 361 -8.14 -5.96 23.77
CA THR A 361 -7.77 -7.00 24.74
C THR A 361 -6.58 -7.83 24.28
N ASN A 362 -5.89 -8.46 25.24
CA ASN A 362 -4.83 -9.44 24.98
C ASN A 362 -3.70 -8.94 24.05
N GLY A 363 -3.33 -7.67 24.13
CA GLY A 363 -2.25 -7.06 23.33
C GLY A 363 -2.66 -6.51 21.96
N GLY A 364 -3.96 -6.39 21.67
CA GLY A 364 -4.45 -5.73 20.44
C GLY A 364 -4.55 -4.20 20.56
N THR A 365 -4.84 -3.52 19.45
CA THR A 365 -5.06 -2.07 19.39
C THR A 365 -6.42 -1.75 18.74
N GLY A 366 -7.28 -0.98 19.39
CA GLY A 366 -8.61 -0.66 18.84
C GLY A 366 -8.51 0.14 17.54
N THR A 367 -7.91 1.32 17.61
CA THR A 367 -7.54 2.15 16.46
C THR A 367 -6.05 2.49 16.53
N ASP A 368 -5.33 2.25 15.44
CA ASP A 368 -3.90 2.53 15.28
C ASP A 368 -3.70 3.58 14.18
N VAL A 369 -2.86 4.59 14.43
CA VAL A 369 -2.61 5.72 13.52
C VAL A 369 -1.13 6.06 13.49
N ASP A 370 -0.50 5.83 12.34
CA ASP A 370 0.91 6.12 12.08
C ASP A 370 1.06 7.23 11.02
N GLY A 371 1.50 8.41 11.45
CA GLY A 371 1.80 9.53 10.56
C GLY A 371 1.66 10.89 11.24
N ASN A 372 1.90 11.96 10.47
CA ASN A 372 1.94 13.33 10.98
C ASN A 372 0.71 14.13 10.57
N GLY A 373 0.34 15.08 11.42
CA GLY A 373 -0.74 16.03 11.11
C GLY A 373 -2.12 15.39 10.91
N ASN A 374 -2.32 14.19 11.45
CA ASN A 374 -3.61 13.51 11.46
C ASN A 374 -4.54 14.14 12.50
N THR A 375 -5.84 14.13 12.22
CA THR A 375 -6.90 14.45 13.17
C THR A 375 -7.55 13.16 13.65
N VAL A 376 -7.57 12.90 14.95
CA VAL A 376 -8.17 11.70 15.54
C VAL A 376 -9.27 12.11 16.52
N ASP A 377 -10.52 12.05 16.06
CA ASP A 377 -11.71 12.38 16.85
C ASP A 377 -12.30 11.13 17.50
N ASN A 378 -11.99 10.93 18.79
CA ASN A 378 -12.53 9.85 19.60
C ASN A 378 -13.82 10.29 20.30
N GLY A 379 -14.93 10.12 19.57
CA GLY A 379 -16.30 10.30 20.06
C GLY A 379 -16.78 9.15 20.96
N GLY A 380 -16.41 7.92 20.61
CA GLY A 380 -16.63 6.73 21.43
C GLY A 380 -15.56 6.58 22.52
N ASN A 381 -15.79 5.65 23.44
CA ASN A 381 -14.82 5.40 24.51
C ASN A 381 -13.58 4.65 23.99
N ASN A 382 -12.41 4.99 24.50
CA ASN A 382 -11.17 4.26 24.31
C ASN A 382 -10.95 3.34 25.51
N THR A 383 -10.99 2.02 25.32
CA THR A 383 -10.89 1.04 26.42
C THR A 383 -9.85 -0.02 26.10
N ALA A 384 -8.93 -0.25 27.02
CA ALA A 384 -7.96 -1.34 26.94
C ALA A 384 -7.98 -2.20 28.20
N ASP A 385 -8.04 -3.52 28.03
CA ASP A 385 -7.97 -4.48 29.12
C ASP A 385 -6.87 -5.53 28.88
N GLY A 386 -5.81 -5.44 29.68
CA GLY A 386 -4.65 -6.33 29.63
C GLY A 386 -3.38 -5.64 29.14
N ALA A 387 -2.24 -6.19 29.56
CA ALA A 387 -0.92 -5.67 29.20
C ALA A 387 -0.72 -5.59 27.68
N GLY A 388 -0.24 -4.43 27.22
CA GLY A 388 0.04 -4.15 25.80
C GLY A 388 -1.21 -3.92 24.95
N SER A 389 -2.40 -3.85 25.56
CA SER A 389 -3.60 -3.43 24.84
C SER A 389 -3.73 -1.91 24.84
N THR A 390 -4.11 -1.35 23.71
CA THR A 390 -4.33 0.09 23.55
C THR A 390 -5.69 0.38 22.90
N GLY A 391 -6.49 1.28 23.47
CA GLY A 391 -7.77 1.67 22.87
C GLY A 391 -7.56 2.41 21.56
N THR A 392 -6.86 3.55 21.61
CA THR A 392 -6.36 4.28 20.45
C THR A 392 -4.87 4.54 20.61
N ASP A 393 -4.08 4.20 19.60
CA ASP A 393 -2.63 4.43 19.54
C ASP A 393 -2.31 5.40 18.40
N VAL A 394 -1.44 6.37 18.64
CA VAL A 394 -1.07 7.40 17.66
C VAL A 394 0.44 7.64 17.69
N THR A 395 1.10 7.37 16.56
CA THR A 395 2.53 7.66 16.37
C THR A 395 2.73 8.76 15.34
N GLY A 396 3.52 9.77 15.68
CA GLY A 396 3.92 10.85 14.77
C GLY A 396 3.80 12.24 15.38
N ASP A 397 4.24 13.24 14.62
CA ASP A 397 4.33 14.62 15.08
C ASP A 397 3.13 15.47 14.60
N GLY A 398 2.76 16.47 15.41
CA GLY A 398 1.79 17.51 15.01
C GLY A 398 0.35 17.03 14.79
N ASN A 399 -0.02 15.88 15.37
CA ASN A 399 -1.37 15.32 15.33
C ASN A 399 -2.30 16.07 16.31
N ASP A 400 -3.60 16.12 15.99
CA ASP A 400 -4.67 16.62 16.86
C ASP A 400 -5.56 15.46 17.31
N ILE A 401 -5.52 15.13 18.60
CA ILE A 401 -6.23 13.99 19.20
C ILE A 401 -7.32 14.51 20.13
N ASN A 402 -8.58 14.31 19.76
CA ASN A 402 -9.75 14.79 20.49
C ASN A 402 -10.50 13.64 21.19
N ASN A 403 -10.17 13.39 22.45
CA ASN A 403 -10.81 12.37 23.27
C ASN A 403 -12.05 12.94 23.98
N THR A 404 -13.19 12.94 23.28
CA THR A 404 -14.47 13.34 23.89
C THR A 404 -15.17 12.18 24.62
N GLY A 405 -14.92 10.95 24.19
CA GLY A 405 -15.23 9.74 24.95
C GLY A 405 -14.21 9.50 26.07
N ASP A 406 -14.56 8.61 27.01
CA ASP A 406 -13.68 8.27 28.13
C ASP A 406 -12.49 7.41 27.66
N ASN A 407 -11.30 7.66 28.21
CA ASN A 407 -10.11 6.85 28.05
C ASN A 407 -9.91 5.97 29.29
N SER A 408 -9.85 4.65 29.12
CA SER A 408 -9.82 3.69 30.23
C SER A 408 -8.79 2.58 30.00
N GLY A 409 -7.81 2.48 30.88
CA GLY A 409 -6.88 1.37 30.96
C GLY A 409 -7.16 0.48 32.17
N THR A 410 -7.19 -0.85 31.99
CA THR A 410 -7.25 -1.82 33.09
C THR A 410 -6.25 -2.96 32.90
N ASN A 411 -5.79 -3.55 34.01
CA ASN A 411 -4.90 -4.72 34.00
C ASN A 411 -3.63 -4.53 33.14
N GLY A 412 -3.07 -3.32 33.10
CA GLY A 412 -1.88 -2.97 32.32
C GLY A 412 -2.16 -2.46 30.90
N GLY A 413 -3.42 -2.15 30.56
CA GLY A 413 -3.79 -1.56 29.28
C GLY A 413 -3.75 -0.03 29.30
N THR A 414 -3.69 0.57 28.11
CA THR A 414 -3.65 2.01 27.86
C THR A 414 -4.93 2.46 27.13
N GLY A 415 -5.68 3.42 27.67
CA GLY A 415 -6.84 3.97 26.98
C GLY A 415 -6.45 4.62 25.65
N THR A 416 -5.65 5.68 25.72
CA THR A 416 -5.09 6.38 24.55
C THR A 416 -3.57 6.53 24.69
N GLY A 417 -2.80 6.04 23.74
CA GLY A 417 -1.35 6.23 23.65
C GLY A 417 -0.99 7.24 22.56
N VAL A 418 0.03 8.06 22.81
CA VAL A 418 0.58 9.02 21.83
C VAL A 418 2.11 9.02 21.92
N ASP A 419 2.80 8.72 20.82
CA ASP A 419 4.26 8.85 20.69
C ASP A 419 4.63 9.84 19.58
N GLY A 420 5.15 11.00 19.98
CA GLY A 420 5.61 12.03 19.04
C GLY A 420 5.62 13.43 19.65
N ASN A 421 6.07 14.40 18.86
CA ASN A 421 6.29 15.77 19.30
C ASN A 421 5.23 16.72 18.75
N ASP A 422 5.08 17.86 19.43
CA ASP A 422 4.22 18.97 19.01
C ASP A 422 2.75 18.54 18.75
N ASN A 423 2.30 17.44 19.37
CA ASN A 423 0.93 16.95 19.29
C ASN A 423 0.01 17.78 20.21
N THR A 424 -1.25 17.90 19.82
CA THR A 424 -2.32 18.45 20.66
C THR A 424 -3.22 17.32 21.13
N ILE A 425 -3.34 17.12 22.44
CA ILE A 425 -4.13 16.05 23.06
C ILE A 425 -5.23 16.67 23.92
N ASN A 426 -6.47 16.60 23.45
CA ASN A 426 -7.63 17.16 24.14
C ASN A 426 -8.43 16.05 24.84
N ASN A 427 -8.21 15.87 26.13
CA ASN A 427 -8.93 14.92 26.97
C ASN A 427 -10.18 15.59 27.56
N GLY A 428 -11.27 15.53 26.79
CA GLY A 428 -12.61 15.97 27.18
C GLY A 428 -13.36 14.94 28.03
N GLY A 429 -13.22 13.65 27.67
CA GLY A 429 -13.66 12.53 28.48
C GLY A 429 -12.71 12.26 29.65
N LYS A 430 -13.09 11.34 30.53
CA LYS A 430 -12.26 11.00 31.70
C LYS A 430 -11.09 10.14 31.29
N ASN A 431 -9.95 10.33 31.95
CA ASN A 431 -8.83 9.42 31.90
C ASN A 431 -8.86 8.54 33.15
N THR A 432 -9.11 7.25 32.98
CA THR A 432 -9.24 6.29 34.10
C THR A 432 -8.22 5.17 33.96
N ALA A 433 -7.52 4.87 35.04
CA ALA A 433 -6.63 3.73 35.14
C ALA A 433 -6.95 2.87 36.37
N ASP A 434 -7.16 1.57 36.17
CA ASP A 434 -7.38 0.63 37.28
C ASP A 434 -6.45 -0.59 37.19
N GLY A 435 -5.50 -0.63 38.13
CA GLY A 435 -4.49 -1.69 38.25
C GLY A 435 -3.11 -1.27 37.79
N GLU A 436 -2.11 -1.94 38.35
CA GLU A 436 -0.68 -1.68 38.11
C GLU A 436 -0.34 -1.63 36.61
N GLY A 437 0.34 -0.56 36.20
CA GLY A 437 0.78 -0.33 34.82
C GLY A 437 -0.34 0.05 33.84
N SER A 438 -1.56 0.27 34.31
CA SER A 438 -2.64 0.76 33.44
C SER A 438 -2.56 2.28 33.31
N THR A 439 -2.87 2.80 32.13
CA THR A 439 -2.91 4.24 31.86
C THR A 439 -4.22 4.66 31.21
N GLY A 440 -4.78 5.79 31.61
CA GLY A 440 -5.91 6.39 30.89
C GLY A 440 -5.43 7.01 29.59
N THR A 441 -4.53 7.98 29.69
CA THR A 441 -3.77 8.54 28.57
C THR A 441 -2.28 8.46 28.86
N ASP A 442 -1.50 8.04 27.87
CA ASP A 442 -0.05 7.93 27.92
C ASP A 442 0.55 8.75 26.77
N VAL A 443 1.46 9.68 27.07
CA VAL A 443 2.07 10.58 26.09
C VAL A 443 3.58 10.54 26.22
N THR A 444 4.26 10.17 25.16
CA THR A 444 5.73 10.27 25.03
C THR A 444 6.09 11.29 23.96
N GLY A 445 7.05 12.18 24.26
CA GLY A 445 7.56 13.17 23.32
C GLY A 445 7.60 14.59 23.87
N ASN A 446 8.10 15.54 23.07
CA ASN A 446 8.37 16.91 23.51
C ASN A 446 7.42 17.92 22.88
N GLY A 447 7.23 19.06 23.54
CA GLY A 447 6.46 20.19 22.99
C GLY A 447 4.96 19.91 22.80
N ASN A 448 4.44 18.82 23.38
CA ASN A 448 3.04 18.46 23.31
C ASN A 448 2.17 19.40 24.16
N ASP A 449 0.95 19.71 23.69
CA ASP A 449 -0.08 20.44 24.44
C ASP A 449 -1.18 19.47 24.89
N ILE A 450 -1.26 19.22 26.19
CA ILE A 450 -2.12 18.21 26.80
C ILE A 450 -3.18 18.89 27.65
N ASN A 451 -4.43 18.84 27.19
CA ASN A 451 -5.58 19.52 27.77
C ASN A 451 -6.52 18.53 28.48
N ASN A 452 -6.27 18.29 29.77
CA ASN A 452 -7.09 17.42 30.61
C ASN A 452 -8.27 18.18 31.20
N THR A 453 -9.33 18.33 30.41
CA THR A 453 -10.58 18.96 30.88
C THR A 453 -11.52 17.98 31.58
N GLY A 454 -11.45 16.69 31.20
CA GLY A 454 -12.03 15.58 31.95
C GLY A 454 -11.21 15.21 33.19
N ASP A 455 -11.82 14.46 34.10
CA ASP A 455 -11.15 14.01 35.32
C ASP A 455 -10.08 12.95 35.01
N ASN A 456 -8.92 13.06 35.64
CA ASN A 456 -7.86 12.05 35.65
C ASN A 456 -7.96 11.23 36.95
N GLY A 457 -8.20 9.93 36.83
CA GLY A 457 -8.48 9.04 37.94
C GLY A 457 -7.65 7.78 37.89
N ALA A 458 -7.04 7.42 39.02
CA ALA A 458 -6.24 6.21 39.13
C ALA A 458 -6.52 5.40 40.39
N THR A 459 -6.55 4.08 40.24
CA THR A 459 -6.64 3.11 41.34
C THR A 459 -5.67 1.95 41.16
N GLY A 460 -5.30 1.31 42.26
CA GLY A 460 -4.59 0.02 42.22
C GLY A 460 -3.19 0.06 41.58
N GLY A 461 -2.54 1.22 41.56
CA GLY A 461 -1.21 1.40 40.97
C GLY A 461 -1.20 1.84 39.49
N GLY A 462 -2.34 2.29 38.96
CA GLY A 462 -2.42 2.88 37.61
C GLY A 462 -2.11 4.38 37.58
N THR A 463 -2.06 4.94 36.38
CA THR A 463 -1.83 6.38 36.15
C THR A 463 -2.94 6.97 35.26
N GLY A 464 -3.62 8.02 35.69
CA GLY A 464 -4.70 8.63 34.91
C GLY A 464 -4.17 9.21 33.60
N THR A 465 -3.27 10.19 33.69
CA THR A 465 -2.50 10.72 32.56
C THR A 465 -1.02 10.61 32.85
N ASP A 466 -0.26 9.96 31.98
CA ASP A 466 1.18 9.85 32.04
C ASP A 466 1.82 10.68 30.91
N VAL A 467 2.93 11.35 31.20
CA VAL A 467 3.64 12.23 30.26
C VAL A 467 5.15 12.07 30.46
N ASP A 468 5.85 11.52 29.46
CA ASP A 468 7.31 11.46 29.42
C ASP A 468 7.87 12.32 28.28
N GLY A 469 8.54 13.41 28.65
CA GLY A 469 9.25 14.27 27.71
C GLY A 469 9.42 15.71 28.21
N ASN A 470 10.01 16.54 27.37
CA ASN A 470 10.43 17.89 27.73
C ASN A 470 9.56 18.96 27.08
N ASP A 471 9.57 20.15 27.70
CA ASP A 471 8.92 21.35 27.17
C ASP A 471 7.42 21.16 26.84
N ASN A 472 6.76 20.18 27.47
CA ASN A 472 5.34 19.91 27.30
C ASN A 472 4.52 20.92 28.11
N THR A 473 3.33 21.25 27.61
CA THR A 473 2.32 22.03 28.33
C THR A 473 1.20 21.11 28.79
N ILE A 474 0.95 21.02 30.09
CA ILE A 474 -0.06 20.14 30.69
C ILE A 474 -1.08 20.99 31.44
N ASN A 475 -2.30 21.07 30.91
CA ASN A 475 -3.41 21.81 31.49
C ASN A 475 -4.40 20.87 32.18
N ASN A 476 -4.27 20.72 33.50
CA ASN A 476 -5.17 19.91 34.31
C ASN A 476 -6.36 20.77 34.78
N GLY A 477 -7.40 20.80 33.95
CA GLY A 477 -8.69 21.44 34.21
C GLY A 477 -9.65 20.57 35.02
N GLY A 478 -9.68 19.27 34.71
CA GLY A 478 -10.41 18.26 35.48
C GLY A 478 -9.70 17.90 36.78
N LYS A 479 -10.35 17.08 37.61
CA LYS A 479 -9.74 16.66 38.88
C LYS A 479 -8.66 15.62 38.62
N ASN A 480 -7.55 15.73 39.32
CA ASN A 480 -6.55 14.66 39.41
C ASN A 480 -6.80 13.89 40.70
N THR A 481 -7.16 12.61 40.58
CA THR A 481 -7.55 11.76 41.70
C THR A 481 -6.80 10.45 41.69
N ALA A 482 -6.24 10.08 42.85
CA ALA A 482 -5.56 8.82 43.04
C ALA A 482 -6.05 8.13 44.32
N ASP A 483 -6.39 6.84 44.23
CA ASP A 483 -6.75 6.02 45.39
C ASP A 483 -5.96 4.71 45.43
N GLY A 484 -5.07 4.61 46.41
CA GLY A 484 -4.23 3.44 46.64
C GLY A 484 -2.76 3.67 46.28
N ALA A 485 -1.89 2.92 46.96
CA ALA A 485 -0.44 3.03 46.82
C ALA A 485 0.02 2.90 45.35
N GLY A 486 0.88 3.82 44.92
CA GLY A 486 1.43 3.87 43.57
C GLY A 486 0.46 4.33 42.48
N SER A 487 -0.77 4.72 42.84
CA SER A 487 -1.70 5.29 41.86
C SER A 487 -1.41 6.78 41.71
N THR A 488 -1.39 7.28 40.47
CA THR A 488 -1.13 8.69 40.18
C THR A 488 -2.22 9.28 39.30
N GLY A 489 -2.78 10.44 39.65
CA GLY A 489 -3.77 11.11 38.81
C GLY A 489 -3.14 11.61 37.51
N THR A 490 -2.12 12.46 37.64
CA THR A 490 -1.27 12.90 36.52
C THR A 490 0.19 12.74 36.90
N ASP A 491 0.96 12.02 36.08
CA ASP A 491 2.40 11.83 36.21
C ASP A 491 3.11 12.60 35.08
N VAL A 492 4.23 13.25 35.39
CA VAL A 492 5.01 14.03 34.44
C VAL A 492 6.49 13.82 34.70
N THR A 493 7.18 13.20 33.75
CA THR A 493 8.64 13.04 33.75
C THR A 493 9.26 13.87 32.64
N GLY A 494 10.36 14.58 32.95
CA GLY A 494 11.15 15.35 31.99
C GLY A 494 11.41 16.78 32.42
N ASP A 495 12.17 17.52 31.61
CA ASP A 495 12.64 18.87 31.93
C ASP A 495 11.81 19.96 31.22
N GLY A 496 11.70 21.15 31.83
CA GLY A 496 11.13 22.34 31.17
C GLY A 496 9.62 22.33 30.95
N ASN A 497 8.89 21.38 31.53
CA ASN A 497 7.44 21.25 31.37
C ASN A 497 6.68 22.37 32.10
N ASP A 498 5.54 22.82 31.56
CA ASP A 498 4.61 23.77 32.19
C ASP A 498 3.31 23.06 32.61
N ILE A 499 3.11 22.89 33.91
CA ILE A 499 2.00 22.14 34.50
C ILE A 499 1.03 23.11 35.19
N ASN A 500 -0.18 23.23 34.64
CA ASN A 500 -1.25 24.10 35.14
C ASN A 500 -2.37 23.28 35.82
N ASN A 501 -2.28 23.13 37.13
CA ASN A 501 -3.28 22.44 37.95
C ASN A 501 -4.39 23.39 38.39
N THR A 502 -5.41 23.55 37.54
CA THR A 502 -6.59 24.37 37.85
C THR A 502 -7.73 23.57 38.48
N GLY A 503 -7.82 22.28 38.17
CA GLY A 503 -8.70 21.31 38.84
C GLY A 503 -8.15 20.85 40.19
N ASP A 504 -9.00 20.21 41.00
CA ASP A 504 -8.61 19.71 42.32
C ASP A 504 -7.66 18.51 42.22
N ASN A 505 -6.59 18.52 43.01
CA ASN A 505 -5.67 17.40 43.17
C ASN A 505 -5.98 16.67 44.48
N GLY A 506 -6.38 15.40 44.38
CA GLY A 506 -6.83 14.59 45.50
C GLY A 506 -6.15 13.23 45.53
N ALA A 507 -5.65 12.86 46.71
CA ALA A 507 -5.09 11.53 46.92
C ALA A 507 -5.60 10.89 48.21
N THR A 508 -5.86 9.58 48.13
CA THR A 508 -6.17 8.73 49.28
C THR A 508 -5.34 7.45 49.30
N ASN A 509 -5.18 6.88 50.50
CA ASN A 509 -4.60 5.55 50.71
C ASN A 509 -3.22 5.34 50.07
N GLY A 510 -2.39 6.39 50.03
CA GLY A 510 -1.02 6.31 49.52
C GLY A 510 -0.85 6.66 48.03
N GLY A 511 -1.87 7.21 47.38
CA GLY A 511 -1.75 7.71 46.00
C GLY A 511 -1.16 9.11 45.90
N THR A 512 -0.94 9.57 44.67
CA THR A 512 -0.45 10.92 44.33
C THR A 512 -1.40 11.60 43.35
N GLY A 513 -1.88 12.80 43.64
CA GLY A 513 -2.76 13.54 42.73
C GLY A 513 -2.03 13.94 41.45
N THR A 514 -0.98 14.74 41.60
CA THR A 514 -0.05 15.09 40.52
C THR A 514 1.39 14.83 40.96
N ASP A 515 2.15 14.11 40.15
CA ASP A 515 3.58 13.87 40.36
C ASP A 515 4.38 14.55 39.24
N VAL A 516 5.54 15.12 39.57
CA VAL A 516 6.39 15.84 38.61
C VAL A 516 7.87 15.62 38.92
N ASP A 517 8.55 14.91 38.02
CA ASP A 517 9.97 14.58 38.13
C ASP A 517 10.79 15.21 36.99
N GLY A 518 11.80 16.02 37.36
CA GLY A 518 12.73 16.63 36.41
C GLY A 518 13.23 18.02 36.83
N ASN A 519 13.94 18.69 35.93
CA ASN A 519 14.53 20.01 36.16
C ASN A 519 13.74 21.09 35.42
N ASP A 520 13.78 22.31 35.95
CA ASP A 520 13.22 23.50 35.30
C ASP A 520 11.72 23.41 34.95
N ASN A 521 11.00 22.46 35.55
CA ASN A 521 9.54 22.36 35.46
C ASN A 521 8.86 23.52 36.20
N THR A 522 7.83 24.08 35.58
CA THR A 522 6.98 25.11 36.18
C THR A 522 5.66 24.49 36.59
N ILE A 523 5.32 24.58 37.88
CA ILE A 523 4.07 24.03 38.42
C ILE A 523 3.22 25.18 38.96
N ASN A 524 2.05 25.40 38.36
CA ASN A 524 1.06 26.37 38.80
C ASN A 524 -0.14 25.65 39.41
N ASN A 525 -0.30 25.77 40.72
CA ASN A 525 -1.33 25.06 41.47
C ASN A 525 -2.44 26.00 41.93
N GLY A 526 -3.50 26.08 41.13
CA GLY A 526 -4.70 26.89 41.39
C GLY A 526 -5.84 26.12 42.03
N GLY A 527 -5.89 24.80 41.84
CA GLY A 527 -6.90 23.91 42.40
C GLY A 527 -6.68 23.56 43.88
N LYS A 528 -7.66 22.89 44.49
CA LYS A 528 -7.51 22.42 45.87
C LYS A 528 -6.63 21.18 45.91
N ASN A 529 -5.65 21.19 46.81
CA ASN A 529 -4.81 20.02 47.07
C ASN A 529 -5.30 19.31 48.34
N THR A 530 -5.58 18.02 48.22
CA THR A 530 -6.05 17.18 49.31
C THR A 530 -5.27 15.87 49.35
N ALA A 531 -4.80 15.52 50.54
CA ALA A 531 -4.16 14.25 50.84
C ALA A 531 -4.80 13.69 52.10
N ASP A 532 -5.41 12.51 52.00
CA ASP A 532 -6.06 11.83 53.13
C ASP A 532 -5.61 10.37 53.25
N GLY A 533 -4.89 10.06 54.31
CA GLY A 533 -4.27 8.75 54.54
C GLY A 533 -2.74 8.79 54.50
N GLU A 534 -2.12 7.84 55.16
CA GLU A 534 -0.66 7.72 55.23
C GLU A 534 -0.05 7.54 53.83
N GLY A 535 0.98 8.34 53.52
CA GLY A 535 1.68 8.28 52.23
C GLY A 535 0.98 8.95 51.06
N SER A 536 -0.16 9.62 51.27
CA SER A 536 -0.88 10.30 50.17
C SER A 536 -0.31 11.68 49.91
N THR A 537 -0.19 12.07 48.64
CA THR A 537 0.34 13.38 48.21
C THR A 537 -0.63 14.06 47.24
N GLY A 538 -0.91 15.36 47.44
CA GLY A 538 -1.76 16.11 46.51
C GLY A 538 -1.00 16.48 45.24
N THR A 539 0.11 17.20 45.40
CA THR A 539 1.12 17.44 44.36
C THR A 539 2.48 17.21 45.02
N ASP A 540 3.33 16.37 44.43
CA ASP A 540 4.72 16.16 44.86
C ASP A 540 5.67 17.14 44.16
#